data_AF-X1KRD0-F1
#
_entry.id   AF-X1KRD0-F1
#
_cell.length_a   1.000
_cell.length_b   1.000
_cell.length_c   1.000
_cell.angle_alpha   90.00
_cell.angle_beta   90.00
_cell.angle_gamma   90.00
#
_symmetry.space_group_name_H-M   'P 1'
#
loop_
_entity.id
_entity.type
_entity.pdbx_description
1 polymer ?
#
loop_
_entity_poly.entity_id
_entity_poly.type
_entity_poly.pdbx_seq_one_letter_code
_entity_poly.pdbx_strand_id
1 'polypeptide(L)'
;MAGKGHALARDELIRVLTVYTGYTTANGAADGSTLLDSGLIGVNDFITNKTILIMSGAARHETKEATVFNPITGEITISPAFNAQIAVGTLFKIINIPAGSSLSIIIAILTASFDLVNAELVLTETGGTVTLTAPGTEDDVYINDAP
;
A
#
# COMPACT_ATOMS: atom_id res chain seq x y z
N MET A 1 17.49 -14.06 13.05
CA MET A 1 17.56 -12.92 12.11
C MET A 1 16.16 -12.36 11.81
N ALA A 2 15.41 -11.93 12.84
CA ALA A 2 14.02 -11.50 12.66
C ALA A 2 13.85 -10.17 11.88
N GLY A 3 14.89 -9.35 11.72
CA GLY A 3 14.75 -7.99 11.19
C GLY A 3 14.61 -7.85 9.66
N LYS A 4 15.16 -8.78 8.86
CA LYS A 4 15.24 -8.61 7.40
C LYS A 4 13.99 -9.10 6.67
N GLY A 5 13.42 -10.24 7.09
CA GLY A 5 12.16 -10.76 6.53
C GLY A 5 10.97 -9.83 6.78
N HIS A 6 10.86 -9.27 8.00
CA HIS A 6 9.82 -8.30 8.33
C HIS A 6 9.95 -6.98 7.55
N ALA A 7 11.16 -6.54 7.22
CA ALA A 7 11.37 -5.34 6.42
C ALA A 7 10.90 -5.56 4.96
N LEU A 8 11.27 -6.68 4.35
CA LEU A 8 10.85 -7.03 2.99
C LEU A 8 9.33 -7.20 2.87
N ALA A 9 8.71 -7.85 3.84
CA ALA A 9 7.25 -8.03 3.85
C ALA A 9 6.49 -6.71 4.03
N ARG A 10 7.04 -5.74 4.77
CA ARG A 10 6.45 -4.40 4.90
C ARG A 10 6.56 -3.58 3.61
N ASP A 11 7.69 -3.64 2.92
CA ASP A 11 7.86 -2.95 1.65
C ASP A 11 6.94 -3.52 0.56
N GLU A 12 6.82 -4.84 0.52
CA GLU A 12 5.90 -5.53 -0.39
C GLU A 12 4.44 -5.15 -0.11
N LEU A 13 4.07 -5.05 1.17
CA LEU A 13 2.74 -4.59 1.56
C LEU A 13 2.46 -3.16 1.09
N ILE A 14 3.39 -2.23 1.35
CA ILE A 14 3.23 -0.84 0.95
C ILE A 14 3.07 -0.74 -0.58
N ARG A 15 3.78 -1.60 -1.32
CA ARG A 15 3.67 -1.72 -2.78
C ARG A 15 2.29 -2.20 -3.22
N VAL A 16 1.73 -3.25 -2.59
CA VAL A 16 0.40 -3.78 -2.93
C VAL A 16 -0.71 -2.79 -2.59
N LEU A 17 -0.58 -2.05 -1.49
CA LEU A 17 -1.58 -1.10 -1.03
C LEU A 17 -1.51 0.26 -1.74
N THR A 18 -0.39 0.63 -2.35
CA THR A 18 -0.24 1.93 -3.02
C THR A 18 -0.34 1.73 -4.53
N VAL A 19 -1.45 2.17 -5.12
CA VAL A 19 -1.63 2.12 -6.58
C VAL A 19 -0.79 3.20 -7.25
N TYR A 20 -0.79 4.40 -6.67
CA TYR A 20 -0.12 5.55 -7.25
C TYR A 20 0.32 6.53 -6.16
N THR A 21 1.45 7.19 -6.40
CA THR A 21 1.92 8.33 -5.60
C THR A 21 2.24 9.46 -6.58
N GLY A 22 1.69 10.64 -6.34
CA GLY A 22 1.87 11.77 -7.23
C GLY A 22 1.66 13.10 -6.53
N TYR A 23 1.59 14.15 -7.35
CA TYR A 23 1.31 15.51 -6.91
C TYR A 23 0.36 16.18 -7.88
N THR A 24 -0.50 17.06 -7.38
CA THR A 24 -1.42 17.79 -8.24
C THR A 24 -0.66 18.78 -9.12
N THR A 25 -1.03 18.83 -10.40
CA THR A 25 -0.42 19.75 -11.37
C THR A 25 -1.31 20.94 -11.70
N ALA A 26 -2.54 20.95 -11.20
CA ALA A 26 -3.46 22.07 -11.27
C ALA A 26 -4.33 22.12 -10.00
N ASN A 27 -5.00 23.25 -9.80
CA ASN A 27 -5.96 23.39 -8.71
C ASN A 27 -7.22 22.58 -9.01
N GLY A 28 -7.66 21.79 -8.04
CA GLY A 28 -9.00 21.21 -8.02
C GLY A 28 -10.10 22.24 -7.83
N ALA A 29 -11.34 21.79 -7.82
CA ALA A 29 -12.50 22.60 -7.50
C ALA A 29 -12.36 23.22 -6.09
N ALA A 30 -12.83 24.47 -5.93
CA ALA A 30 -12.67 25.23 -4.70
C ALA A 30 -13.37 24.59 -3.48
N ASP A 31 -14.36 23.74 -3.73
CA ASP A 31 -15.11 22.98 -2.73
C ASP A 31 -14.42 21.66 -2.32
N GLY A 32 -13.26 21.33 -2.89
CA GLY A 32 -12.53 20.09 -2.59
C GLY A 32 -13.11 18.84 -3.25
N SER A 33 -14.03 19.00 -4.20
CA SER A 33 -14.67 17.86 -4.90
C SER A 33 -13.82 17.28 -6.03
N THR A 34 -12.70 17.91 -6.40
CA THR A 34 -11.84 17.40 -7.48
C THR A 34 -10.35 17.54 -7.17
N LEU A 35 -9.56 16.67 -7.82
CA LEU A 35 -8.10 16.65 -7.79
C LEU A 35 -7.59 16.48 -9.23
N LEU A 36 -6.60 17.27 -9.64
CA LEU A 36 -6.04 17.21 -11.00
C LEU A 36 -4.55 16.87 -10.97
N ASP A 37 -4.17 15.81 -11.69
CA ASP A 37 -2.79 15.41 -11.94
C ASP A 37 -2.60 15.02 -13.41
N SER A 38 -1.82 15.82 -14.14
CA SER A 38 -1.50 15.58 -15.56
C SER A 38 -0.70 14.29 -15.79
N GLY A 39 -0.01 13.75 -14.78
CA GLY A 39 0.65 12.45 -14.84
C GLY A 39 -0.32 11.29 -15.00
N LEU A 40 -1.62 11.51 -14.76
CA LEU A 40 -2.69 10.54 -14.97
C LEU A 40 -3.33 10.65 -16.37
N ILE A 41 -2.91 11.58 -17.23
CA ILE A 41 -3.48 11.68 -18.58
C ILE A 41 -3.07 10.46 -19.41
N GLY A 42 -4.04 9.84 -20.08
CA GLY A 42 -3.82 8.70 -20.97
C GLY A 42 -3.63 7.35 -20.28
N VAL A 43 -3.80 7.27 -18.96
CA VAL A 43 -3.73 6.01 -18.21
C VAL A 43 -5.11 5.32 -18.14
N ASN A 44 -5.12 4.00 -17.94
CA ASN A 44 -6.35 3.24 -17.70
C ASN A 44 -6.99 3.62 -16.36
N ASP A 45 -8.30 3.39 -16.20
CA ASP A 45 -8.97 3.64 -14.93
C ASP A 45 -8.64 2.55 -13.89
N PHE A 46 -7.70 2.88 -13.00
CA PHE A 46 -7.38 2.12 -11.79
C PHE A 46 -7.77 2.87 -10.51
N ILE A 47 -8.49 4.00 -10.64
CA ILE A 47 -8.66 5.02 -9.60
C ILE A 47 -10.10 5.01 -9.08
N THR A 48 -11.08 4.79 -9.95
CA THR A 48 -12.49 4.76 -9.55
C THR A 48 -12.71 3.70 -8.45
N ASN A 49 -13.52 4.08 -7.45
CA ASN A 49 -13.76 3.32 -6.22
C ASN A 49 -12.48 3.02 -5.43
N LYS A 50 -11.47 3.90 -5.46
CA LYS A 50 -10.30 3.83 -4.59
C LYS A 50 -10.28 4.98 -3.59
N THR A 51 -9.46 4.80 -2.56
CA THR A 51 -9.28 5.83 -1.53
C THR A 51 -8.10 6.73 -1.90
N ILE A 52 -8.33 8.04 -1.88
CA ILE A 52 -7.29 9.06 -2.06
C ILE A 52 -6.85 9.54 -0.68
N LEU A 53 -5.55 9.52 -0.41
CA LEU A 53 -4.94 10.09 0.80
C LEU A 53 -4.14 11.33 0.45
N ILE A 54 -4.43 12.44 1.13
CA ILE A 54 -3.71 13.70 0.96
C ILE A 54 -2.53 13.77 1.94
N MET A 55 -1.33 13.98 1.41
CA MET A 55 -0.06 13.92 2.14
C MET A 55 0.51 15.32 2.47
N SER A 56 0.04 16.38 1.81
CA SER A 56 0.45 17.77 2.09
C SER A 56 -0.70 18.76 1.86
N GLY A 57 -0.48 20.05 2.16
CA GLY A 57 -1.49 21.10 1.97
C GLY A 57 -2.55 21.16 3.08
N ALA A 58 -3.68 21.80 2.79
CA ALA A 58 -4.74 22.11 3.75
C ALA A 58 -5.56 20.87 4.16
N ALA A 59 -5.85 19.98 3.21
CA ALA A 59 -6.59 18.73 3.46
C ALA A 59 -5.67 17.56 3.92
N ARG A 60 -4.48 17.86 4.47
CA ARG A 60 -3.50 16.82 4.85
C ARG A 60 -4.09 15.84 5.86
N HIS A 61 -3.76 14.56 5.66
CA HIS A 61 -4.25 13.40 6.44
C HIS A 61 -5.70 13.03 6.19
N GLU A 62 -6.42 13.71 5.31
CA GLU A 62 -7.75 13.26 4.92
C GLU A 62 -7.68 12.14 3.90
N THR A 63 -8.67 11.26 4.00
CA THR A 63 -8.96 10.23 3.02
C THR A 63 -10.37 10.38 2.49
N LYS A 64 -10.55 10.29 1.17
CA LYS A 64 -11.86 10.34 0.50
C LYS A 64 -11.91 9.36 -0.66
N GLU A 65 -13.13 9.05 -1.10
CA GLU A 65 -13.37 8.20 -2.25
C GLU A 65 -13.14 8.95 -3.56
N ALA A 66 -12.48 8.31 -4.51
CA ALA A 66 -12.52 8.68 -5.92
C ALA A 66 -13.74 8.02 -6.58
N THR A 67 -14.72 8.83 -6.98
CA THR A 67 -15.97 8.34 -7.58
C THR A 67 -15.93 8.30 -9.09
N VAL A 68 -15.17 9.19 -9.72
CA VAL A 68 -15.00 9.24 -11.18
C VAL A 68 -13.56 9.61 -11.50
N PHE A 69 -12.99 8.97 -12.51
CA PHE A 69 -11.71 9.35 -13.09
C PHE A 69 -11.87 9.70 -14.58
N ASN A 70 -11.34 10.86 -14.97
CA ASN A 70 -11.28 11.30 -16.36
C ASN A 70 -9.85 11.17 -16.90
N PRO A 71 -9.55 10.13 -17.71
CA PRO A 71 -8.20 9.91 -18.24
C PRO A 71 -7.78 10.94 -19.30
N ILE A 72 -8.71 11.75 -19.82
CA ILE A 72 -8.39 12.79 -20.81
C ILE A 72 -7.81 14.03 -20.11
N THR A 73 -8.33 14.38 -18.94
CA THR A 73 -7.92 15.58 -18.20
C THR A 73 -7.03 15.28 -16.99
N GLY A 74 -6.93 14.02 -16.56
CA GLY A 74 -6.26 13.65 -15.31
C GLY A 74 -7.03 14.09 -14.06
N GLU A 75 -8.33 14.36 -14.21
CA GLU A 75 -9.21 14.80 -13.13
C GLU A 75 -9.83 13.62 -12.40
N ILE A 76 -9.80 13.66 -11.08
CA ILE A 76 -10.46 12.73 -10.18
C ILE A 76 -11.57 13.49 -9.46
N THR A 77 -12.80 13.01 -9.57
CA THR A 77 -13.94 13.47 -8.79
C THR A 77 -14.02 12.73 -7.46
N ILE A 78 -14.32 13.46 -6.40
CA ILE A 78 -14.26 13.00 -5.02
C ILE A 78 -15.62 13.21 -4.33
N SER A 79 -16.12 12.20 -3.62
CA SER A 79 -17.33 12.32 -2.81
C SER A 79 -17.27 11.41 -1.57
N PRO A 80 -17.51 11.91 -0.35
CA PRO A 80 -17.70 13.33 -0.01
C PRO A 80 -16.44 14.15 -0.30
N ALA A 81 -16.60 15.46 -0.50
CA ALA A 81 -15.48 16.35 -0.76
C ALA A 81 -14.49 16.42 0.42
N PHE A 82 -13.26 16.84 0.12
CA PHE A 82 -12.28 17.25 1.14
C PHE A 82 -12.73 18.54 1.84
N ASN A 83 -12.17 18.84 3.02
CA ASN A 83 -12.53 20.05 3.77
C ASN A 83 -11.99 21.35 3.15
N ALA A 84 -11.15 21.25 2.12
CA ALA A 84 -10.46 22.34 1.47
C ALA A 84 -10.18 22.00 0.00
N GLN A 85 -9.98 23.04 -0.81
CA GLN A 85 -9.50 22.90 -2.19
C GLN A 85 -8.15 22.16 -2.21
N ILE A 86 -8.04 21.19 -3.12
CA ILE A 86 -6.75 20.54 -3.41
C ILE A 86 -5.98 21.43 -4.39
N ALA A 87 -5.13 22.30 -3.86
CA ALA A 87 -4.29 23.20 -4.64
C ALA A 87 -3.19 22.43 -5.41
N VAL A 88 -2.65 23.07 -6.45
CA VAL A 88 -1.46 22.59 -7.18
C VAL A 88 -0.27 22.35 -6.24
N GLY A 89 0.52 21.31 -6.52
CA GLY A 89 1.67 20.89 -5.70
C GLY A 89 1.30 20.08 -4.45
N THR A 90 0.02 19.72 -4.27
CA THR A 90 -0.42 18.85 -3.18
C THR A 90 0.03 17.42 -3.46
N LEU A 91 0.77 16.83 -2.52
CA LEU A 91 1.18 15.44 -2.55
C LEU A 91 0.00 14.55 -2.18
N PHE A 92 -0.20 13.45 -2.92
CA PHE A 92 -1.27 12.50 -2.63
C PHE A 92 -0.87 11.06 -2.97
N LYS A 93 -1.64 10.11 -2.44
CA LYS A 93 -1.56 8.69 -2.77
C LYS A 93 -2.92 8.15 -3.13
N ILE A 94 -2.95 7.23 -4.09
CA ILE A 94 -4.10 6.40 -4.41
C ILE A 94 -3.87 5.05 -3.76
N ILE A 95 -4.76 4.71 -2.84
CA ILE A 95 -4.68 3.50 -2.03
C ILE A 95 -5.56 2.43 -2.68
N ASN A 96 -5.05 1.21 -2.81
CA ASN A 96 -5.71 0.07 -3.43
C ASN A 96 -6.82 -0.54 -2.54
N ILE A 97 -7.65 0.32 -1.96
CA ILE A 97 -8.69 -0.01 -1.00
C ILE A 97 -9.97 0.71 -1.44
N PRO A 98 -11.09 -0.02 -1.60
CA PRO A 98 -12.38 0.61 -1.84
C PRO A 98 -12.75 1.57 -0.73
N ALA A 99 -13.22 2.76 -1.06
CA ALA A 99 -13.63 3.71 -0.05
C ALA A 99 -14.81 3.15 0.77
N GLY A 100 -14.90 3.57 2.04
CA GLY A 100 -15.83 2.98 3.01
C GLY A 100 -15.40 1.60 3.55
N SER A 101 -14.36 0.98 2.99
CA SER A 101 -13.75 -0.19 3.61
C SER A 101 -13.14 0.19 4.96
N SER A 102 -13.52 -0.52 6.00
CA SER A 102 -12.90 -0.32 7.31
C SER A 102 -11.42 -0.71 7.25
N LEU A 103 -10.55 0.12 7.83
CA LEU A 103 -9.13 -0.21 8.05
C LEU A 103 -8.94 -1.57 8.74
N SER A 104 -9.94 -2.02 9.50
CA SER A 104 -9.98 -3.33 10.12
C SER A 104 -9.98 -4.50 9.13
N ILE A 105 -10.57 -4.38 7.94
CA ILE A 105 -10.52 -5.42 6.90
C ILE A 105 -9.09 -5.58 6.38
N ILE A 106 -8.40 -4.47 6.19
CA ILE A 106 -7.00 -4.46 5.72
C ILE A 106 -6.09 -5.03 6.79
N ILE A 107 -6.26 -4.62 8.05
CA ILE A 107 -5.51 -5.19 9.18
C ILE A 107 -5.78 -6.70 9.28
N ALA A 108 -7.02 -7.16 9.09
CA ALA A 108 -7.36 -8.58 9.16
C ALA A 108 -6.70 -9.40 8.03
N ILE A 109 -6.77 -8.92 6.78
CA ILE A 109 -6.09 -9.55 5.63
C ILE A 109 -4.57 -9.59 5.89
N LEU A 110 -4.03 -8.54 6.49
CA LEU A 110 -2.60 -8.45 6.79
C LEU A 110 -2.15 -9.42 7.86
N THR A 111 -2.85 -9.47 8.98
CA THR A 111 -2.58 -10.44 10.04
C THR A 111 -2.65 -11.86 9.47
N ALA A 112 -3.70 -12.18 8.69
CA ALA A 112 -3.83 -13.51 8.07
C ALA A 112 -2.69 -13.84 7.09
N SER A 113 -2.21 -12.86 6.32
CA SER A 113 -1.10 -13.06 5.37
C SER A 113 0.23 -13.26 6.09
N PHE A 114 0.49 -12.49 7.17
CA PHE A 114 1.67 -12.67 8.01
C PHE A 114 1.64 -14.01 8.74
N ASP A 115 0.49 -14.42 9.25
CA ASP A 115 0.31 -15.72 9.91
C ASP A 115 0.59 -16.87 8.94
N LEU A 116 0.14 -16.77 7.68
CA LEU A 116 0.40 -17.77 6.65
C LEU A 116 1.90 -17.89 6.31
N VAL A 117 2.58 -16.77 6.07
CA VAL A 117 4.03 -16.76 5.76
C VAL A 117 4.84 -17.27 6.95
N ASN A 118 4.48 -16.87 8.17
CA ASN A 118 5.16 -17.36 9.37
C ASN A 118 4.95 -18.87 9.55
N ALA A 119 3.75 -19.39 9.28
CA ALA A 119 3.47 -20.82 9.34
C ALA A 119 4.28 -21.61 8.31
N GLU A 120 4.41 -21.11 7.07
CA GLU A 120 5.23 -21.72 6.02
C GLU A 120 6.73 -21.77 6.38
N LEU A 121 7.24 -20.68 6.97
CA LEU A 121 8.63 -20.63 7.45
C LEU A 121 8.89 -21.67 8.55
N VAL A 122 7.96 -21.81 9.50
CA VAL A 122 8.05 -22.78 10.60
C VAL A 122 8.02 -24.21 10.08
N LEU A 123 7.18 -24.52 9.09
CA LEU A 123 7.12 -25.86 8.49
C LEU A 123 8.41 -26.22 7.75
N THR A 124 9.08 -25.24 7.15
CA THR A 124 10.39 -25.42 6.49
C THR A 124 11.50 -25.75 7.50
N GLU A 125 11.46 -25.17 8.71
CA GLU A 125 12.44 -25.45 9.76
C GLU A 125 12.15 -26.74 10.55
N THR A 126 10.90 -27.24 10.55
CA THR A 126 10.51 -28.44 11.32
C THR A 126 11.07 -29.75 10.73
N GLY A 127 11.64 -29.72 9.52
CA GLY A 127 12.25 -30.89 8.86
C GLY A 127 13.77 -31.04 9.06
N GLY A 128 14.46 -30.05 9.63
CA GLY A 128 15.92 -30.05 9.77
C GLY A 128 16.37 -30.16 11.22
N THR A 129 17.12 -31.20 11.57
CA THR A 129 17.79 -31.25 12.87
C THR A 129 18.98 -30.29 12.84
N VAL A 130 18.84 -29.08 13.39
CA VAL A 130 19.96 -28.13 13.54
C VAL A 130 20.88 -28.66 14.64
N THR A 131 21.97 -29.31 14.24
CA THR A 131 23.00 -29.78 15.18
C THR A 131 23.99 -28.62 15.37
N LEU A 132 23.86 -27.89 16.48
CA LEU A 132 24.76 -26.77 16.78
C LEU A 132 26.12 -27.32 17.24
N THR A 133 27.20 -27.08 16.49
CA THR A 133 28.51 -27.68 16.80
C THR A 133 29.25 -26.92 17.92
N ALA A 134 28.96 -25.63 18.11
CA ALA A 134 29.33 -24.79 19.27
C ALA A 134 28.78 -23.36 19.09
N PRO A 135 28.61 -22.56 20.16
CA PRO A 135 28.25 -21.15 20.00
C PRO A 135 29.36 -20.37 19.28
N GLY A 136 29.05 -19.80 18.11
CA GLY A 136 29.93 -18.88 17.39
C GLY A 136 30.65 -19.44 16.15
N THR A 137 30.35 -20.66 15.73
CA THR A 137 30.78 -21.20 14.42
C THR A 137 29.67 -21.08 13.38
N GLU A 138 30.00 -20.78 12.13
CA GLU A 138 29.09 -20.98 11.01
C GLU A 138 28.85 -22.49 10.87
N ASP A 139 27.61 -22.94 11.06
CA ASP A 139 27.22 -24.34 10.87
C ASP A 139 26.55 -24.46 9.49
N ASP A 140 27.11 -25.34 8.65
CA ASP A 140 26.52 -25.68 7.36
C ASP A 140 25.22 -26.48 7.58
N VAL A 141 24.10 -25.94 7.10
CA VAL A 141 22.80 -26.62 7.16
C VAL A 141 22.71 -27.61 6.01
N TYR A 142 22.95 -28.89 6.30
CA TYR A 142 22.71 -29.98 5.36
C TYR A 142 21.23 -30.37 5.38
N ILE A 143 20.50 -30.01 4.31
CA ILE A 143 19.19 -30.61 4.04
C ILE A 143 19.48 -32.02 3.54
N ASN A 144 19.35 -33.00 4.42
CA ASN A 144 19.32 -34.39 3.99
C ASN A 144 18.00 -34.59 3.22
N ASP A 145 18.09 -34.76 1.91
CA ASP A 145 17.05 -35.46 1.16
C ASP A 145 16.98 -36.89 1.72
N ALA A 146 16.13 -37.10 2.74
CA ALA A 146 15.76 -38.42 3.21
C ALA A 146 14.85 -39.08 2.15
N PRO A 147 14.93 -40.41 1.97
CA PRO A 147 14.67 -41.12 0.71
C PRO A 147 13.24 -41.01 0.14
#